data_AF-A0A497MJU9-F1
#
_entry.id   AF-A0A497MJU9-F1
#
_cell.length_a   1.000
_cell.length_b   1.000
_cell.length_c   1.000
_cell.angle_alpha   90.00
_cell.angle_beta   90.00
_cell.angle_gamma   90.00
#
_symmetry.space_group_name_H-M   'P 1'
#
loop_
_entity.id
_entity.type
_entity.pdbx_description
1 polymer ?
#
loop_
_entity_poly.entity_id
_entity_poly.type
_entity_poly.pdbx_seq_one_letter_code
_entity_poly.pdbx_strand_id
1 'polypeptide(L)' 'MVKFNLQREHVEIAVGGSLLFISFFLSLLMVIRVIGVSFVLCFLLLSSSLAGLIIGLHGIYGLWIRRRRG' A
#
# COMPACT_ATOMS: atom_id res chain seq x y z
N MET A 1 9.67 -22.23 -0.81
CA MET A 1 9.83 -21.74 -2.20
C MET A 1 8.51 -21.12 -2.63
N VAL A 2 8.33 -19.81 -2.41
CA VAL A 2 7.06 -19.13 -2.71
C VAL A 2 6.97 -18.96 -4.23
N LYS A 3 6.05 -19.71 -4.84
CA LYS A 3 5.84 -19.78 -6.29
C LYS A 3 4.94 -18.61 -6.69
N PHE A 4 5.54 -17.44 -6.91
CA PHE A 4 4.81 -16.25 -7.38
C PHE A 4 4.37 -16.46 -8.83
N ASN A 5 3.06 -16.43 -9.01
CA ASN A 5 2.39 -16.57 -10.30
C ASN A 5 2.19 -15.15 -10.87
N LEU A 6 2.46 -14.94 -12.15
CA LEU A 6 2.57 -13.61 -12.77
C LEU A 6 1.34 -12.70 -12.58
N GLN A 7 0.16 -13.30 -12.47
CA GLN A 7 -1.08 -12.60 -12.13
C GLN A 7 -1.12 -12.09 -10.69
N ARG A 8 -0.53 -12.81 -9.74
CA ARG A 8 -0.57 -12.45 -8.31
C ARG A 8 0.32 -11.24 -8.02
N GLU A 9 1.51 -11.15 -8.64
CA GLU A 9 2.42 -10.01 -8.43
C GLU A 9 1.80 -8.68 -8.90
N HIS A 10 1.10 -8.67 -10.04
CA HIS A 10 0.38 -7.48 -10.52
C HIS A 10 -0.77 -7.08 -9.60
N VAL A 11 -1.49 -8.07 -9.06
CA VAL A 11 -2.59 -7.83 -8.12
C VAL A 11 -2.05 -7.30 -6.79
N GLU A 12 -0.94 -7.81 -6.28
CA GLU A 12 -0.30 -7.30 -5.06
C GLU A 12 0.18 -5.84 -5.22
N ILE A 13 0.75 -5.49 -6.38
CA ILE A 13 1.15 -4.11 -6.69
C ILE A 13 -0.08 -3.20 -6.84
N ALA A 14 -1.14 -3.66 -7.50
CA ALA A 14 -2.37 -2.89 -7.67
C ALA A 14 -3.12 -2.68 -6.34
N VAL A 15 -3.18 -3.70 -5.49
CA VAL A 15 -3.78 -3.64 -4.15
C VAL A 15 -2.94 -2.74 -3.24
N GLY A 16 -1.62 -2.90 -3.21
CA GLY A 16 -0.73 -2.03 -2.42
C GLY A 16 -0.80 -0.57 -2.88
N GLY A 17 -0.78 -0.34 -4.19
CA GLY A 17 -0.89 1.00 -4.79
C GLY A 17 -2.23 1.66 -4.53
N SER A 18 -3.34 0.92 -4.65
CA SER A 18 -4.67 1.46 -4.34
C SER A 18 -4.84 1.74 -2.84
N LEU A 19 -4.33 0.89 -1.94
CA LEU A 19 -4.32 1.17 -0.49
C LEU A 19 -3.54 2.45 -0.15
N LEU A 20 -2.38 2.66 -0.78
CA LEU A 20 -1.58 3.86 -0.60
C LEU A 20 -2.31 5.10 -1.12
N PHE A 21 -2.92 5.02 -2.30
CA PHE A 21 -3.65 6.12 -2.90
C PHE A 21 -4.86 6.51 -2.05
N ILE A 22 -5.65 5.54 -1.61
CA ILE A 22 -6.80 5.77 -0.73
C ILE A 22 -6.35 6.37 0.60
N SER A 23 -5.29 5.82 1.21
CA SER A 23 -4.74 6.33 2.49
C SER A 23 -4.21 7.76 2.36
N PHE A 24 -3.58 8.10 1.23
CA PHE A 24 -3.09 9.45 0.94
C PHE A 24 -4.24 10.46 0.82
N PHE A 25 -5.30 10.11 0.07
CA PHE A 25 -6.48 10.97 -0.06
C PHE A 25 -7.22 11.14 1.26
N LEU A 26 -7.34 10.07 2.05
CA LEU A 26 -7.93 10.14 3.39
C LEU A 26 -7.12 11.05 4.32
N SER A 27 -5.78 10.97 4.25
CA SER A 27 -4.90 11.84 5.03
C SER A 27 -5.00 13.30 4.60
N LEU A 28 -5.15 13.58 3.29
CA LEU A 28 -5.41 14.92 2.75
C LEU A 28 -6.74 15.50 3.25
N LEU A 29 -7.80 14.68 3.26
CA LEU A 29 -9.12 15.09 3.76
C LEU A 29 -9.08 15.44 5.25
N MET A 30 -8.25 14.74 6.02
CA MET A 30 -8.01 15.02 7.44
C MET A 30 -7.25 16.34 7.66
N VAL A 31 -6.28 16.67 6.79
CA VAL A 31 -5.55 17.95 6.80
C VAL A 31 -6.47 19.13 6.51
N ILE A 32 -7.43 18.97 5.59
CA ILE A 32 -8.42 20.01 5.25
C ILE A 32 -9.51 20.14 6.35
N ARG A 33 -9.41 19.38 7.45
CA ARG A 33 -10.38 19.36 8.58
C ARG A 33 -11.81 19.01 8.17
N VAL A 34 -12.00 18.36 7.01
CA VAL A 34 -13.32 17.88 6.54
C VAL A 34 -13.85 16.77 7.46
N ILE A 35 -12.94 15.99 8.06
CA ILE A 35 -13.24 14.91 9.01
C ILE A 35 -12.61 15.26 10.37
N GLY A 36 -13.37 15.11 11.46
CA GLY A 36 -12.91 15.35 12.82
C GLY A 36 -11.69 14.50 13.18
N VAL A 37 -10.61 15.16 13.62
CA VAL A 37 -9.32 14.52 13.88
C VAL A 37 -9.42 13.72 15.19
N SER A 38 -9.60 12.40 15.09
CA SER A 38 -9.65 11.50 16.25
C SER A 38 -8.38 10.66 16.31
N PHE A 39 -7.82 10.46 17.52
CA PHE A 39 -6.58 9.69 17.73
C PHE A 39 -6.66 8.27 17.11
N VAL A 40 -7.83 7.63 17.22
CA VAL A 40 -8.12 6.31 16.64
C VAL A 40 -8.09 6.35 15.11
N LEU A 41 -8.65 7.39 14.49
CA LEU A 41 -8.62 7.55 13.03
C LEU A 41 -7.18 7.74 12.53
N CYS A 42 -6.37 8.58 13.20
CA CYS A 42 -4.97 8.76 12.84
C CYS A 42 -4.19 7.44 12.94
N PHE A 43 -4.42 6.66 13.99
CA PHE A 43 -3.77 5.36 14.17
C PHE A 43 -4.17 4.34 13.08
N LEU A 44 -5.44 4.31 12.70
CA LEU A 44 -5.95 3.46 11.61
C LEU A 44 -5.38 3.88 10.25
N LEU A 45 -5.38 5.18 9.93
CA LEU A 45 -4.78 5.71 8.69
C LEU A 45 -3.29 5.40 8.61
N LEU A 46 -2.57 5.58 9.71
CA LEU A 46 -1.14 5.30 9.76
C LEU A 46 -0.88 3.80 9.54
N SER A 47 -1.66 2.94 10.20
CA SER A 47 -1.54 1.49 10.07
C SER A 47 -1.90 1.01 8.66
N SER A 48 -2.96 1.55 8.05
CA SER A 48 -3.36 1.21 6.67
C SER A 48 -2.34 1.69 5.64
N SER A 49 -1.78 2.88 5.83
CA SER A 49 -0.72 3.43 4.98
C SER A 49 0.56 2.60 5.09
N LEU A 50 0.95 2.21 6.31
CA LEU A 50 2.12 1.37 6.55
C LEU A 50 1.95 -0.03 5.95
N ALA A 51 0.76 -0.63 6.09
CA ALA A 51 0.44 -1.92 5.47
C ALA A 51 0.47 -1.84 3.93
N GLY A 52 -0.14 -0.80 3.36
CA GLY A 52 -0.09 -0.54 1.91
C GLY A 52 1.33 -0.34 1.40
N LEU A 53 2.17 0.38 2.15
CA LEU A 53 3.58 0.59 1.84
C LEU A 53 4.36 -0.73 1.84
N ILE A 54 4.20 -1.56 2.87
CA ILE A 54 4.89 -2.86 2.99
C ILE A 54 4.49 -3.79 1.84
N ILE A 55 3.19 -3.91 1.55
CA ILE A 55 2.67 -4.75 0.47
C ILE A 55 3.15 -4.24 -0.89
N GLY A 56 3.10 -2.92 -1.11
CA GLY A 56 3.60 -2.30 -2.34
C GLY A 56 5.10 -2.51 -2.54
N LEU A 57 5.91 -2.33 -1.50
CA LEU A 57 7.35 -2.61 -1.53
C LEU A 57 7.63 -4.09 -1.79
N HIS A 58 6.86 -4.99 -1.20
CA HIS A 58 7.00 -6.44 -1.43
C HIS A 58 6.77 -6.80 -2.90
N GLY A 59 5.73 -6.24 -3.52
CA GLY A 59 5.43 -6.41 -4.95
C GLY A 59 6.53 -5.84 -5.86
N ILE A 60 7.05 -4.64 -5.56
CA ILE A 60 8.17 -4.04 -6.31
C ILE A 60 9.44 -4.88 -6.16
N TYR A 61 9.73 -5.38 -4.96
CA TYR A 61 10.91 -6.23 -4.71
C TYR A 61 10.82 -7.55 -5.48
N GLY A 62 9.63 -8.17 -5.52
CA GLY A 62 9.37 -9.37 -6.33
C GLY A 62 9.65 -9.12 -7.81
N LEU A 63 9.14 -8.02 -8.36
CA LEU A 63 9.37 -7.61 -9.74
C LEU A 63 10.86 -7.34 -10.02
N TRP A 64 11.56 -6.67 -9.11
CA TRP A 64 12.98 -6.34 -9.27
C TRP A 64 13.88 -7.58 -9.24
N ILE A 65 13.62 -8.53 -8.32
CA ILE A 65 14.33 -9.80 -8.25
C ILE A 65 14.07 -10.66 -9.50
N ARG A 66 12.86 -10.60 -10.04
CA ARG A 66 12.50 -11.29 -11.28
C ARG A 66 13.22 -10.68 -12.48
N ARG A 67 13.32 -9.35 -12.55
CA ARG A 67 14.11 -8.63 -13.56
C ARG A 67 15.62 -8.93 -13.50
N ARG A 68 16.16 -9.30 -12.34
CA ARG A 68 17.56 -9.71 -12.19
C ARG A 68 17.82 -11.18 -12.54
N ARG A 69 16.78 -12.02 -12.62
CA ARG A 69 16.88 -13.46 -12.88
C ARG A 69 16.46 -13.88 -14.29
N GLY A 70 15.89 -12.97 -15.08
CA GLY A 70 15.68 -13.14 -16.52
C GLY A 70 16.75 -12.39 -17.29
#